data_AF-A0A2J7RPJ7-F1
#
_entry.id   AF-A0A2J7RPJ7-F1
#
_cell.length_a   1.000
_cell.length_b   1.000
_cell.length_c   1.000
_cell.angle_alpha   90.00
_cell.angle_beta   90.00
_cell.angle_gamma   90.00
#
_symmetry.space_group_name_H-M   'P 1'
#
loop_
_entity.id
_entity.type
_entity.pdbx_description
1 polymer ?
#
loop_
_entity_poly.entity_id
_entity_poly.type
_entity_poly.pdbx_seq_one_letter_code
_entity_poly.pdbx_strand_id
1 'polypeptide(L)'
;MGAEGGGGGTITADVVTLMEKVKFYTSLCLGTTAIISVFAFLFLVPFVVDPAIKAIMADYDPNPVTCIAVSHTYAEGLRNCSWSSCREGCTTAALRCHQILVNYTRVPFSEWGNRSTENVAWDVGDTKFYVNSEGCGYPPRVNCSEFAKEYGYKNLMKPFPCYYSRTYPEKVVERYSWKENLKHLILSFIVPNILFGVSIGVLSYWYCPSCNRVCNKRTYVDKYPTKEE
;
A
#
# COMPACT_ATOMS: atom_id res chain seq x y z
N MET A 1 -20.31 28.88 68.75
CA MET A 1 -19.35 29.73 67.99
C MET A 1 -18.19 28.84 67.57
N GLY A 2 -17.88 28.82 66.28
CA GLY A 2 -16.59 28.35 65.76
C GLY A 2 -16.48 26.86 65.45
N ALA A 3 -17.05 26.44 64.32
CA ALA A 3 -16.58 25.27 63.58
C ALA A 3 -15.86 25.81 62.33
N GLU A 4 -14.55 25.60 62.21
CA GLU A 4 -13.80 25.77 60.96
C GLU A 4 -12.43 25.12 61.08
N GLY A 5 -12.05 24.30 60.09
CA GLY A 5 -10.68 23.82 59.92
C GLY A 5 -10.55 22.32 59.65
N GLY A 6 -10.76 21.89 58.41
CA GLY A 6 -10.39 20.53 57.99
C GLY A 6 -11.00 20.11 56.66
N GLY A 7 -10.42 20.55 55.54
CA GLY A 7 -10.91 20.12 54.21
C GLY A 7 -9.96 20.32 53.02
N GLY A 8 -8.85 21.04 53.17
CA GLY A 8 -7.99 21.40 52.03
C GLY A 8 -6.87 20.41 51.66
N GLY A 9 -6.53 19.44 52.52
CA GLY A 9 -5.34 18.59 52.35
C GLY A 9 -5.54 17.29 51.57
N THR A 10 -6.77 16.75 51.55
CA THR A 10 -7.08 15.47 50.89
C THR A 10 -7.26 15.62 49.38
N ILE A 11 -7.89 16.70 48.93
CA ILE A 11 -8.18 16.93 47.50
C ILE A 11 -6.88 17.09 46.67
N THR A 12 -5.85 17.74 47.21
CA THR A 12 -4.58 17.93 46.50
C THR A 12 -3.77 16.64 46.39
N ALA A 13 -3.77 15.78 47.42
CA ALA A 13 -3.10 14.48 47.39
C ALA A 13 -3.80 13.49 46.42
N ASP A 14 -5.13 13.47 46.40
CA ASP A 14 -5.91 12.63 45.48
C ASP A 14 -5.71 13.04 44.01
N VAL A 15 -5.59 14.34 43.73
CA VAL A 15 -5.33 14.85 42.37
C VAL A 15 -3.92 14.49 41.90
N VAL A 16 -2.90 14.58 42.77
CA VAL A 16 -1.52 14.21 42.42
C VAL A 16 -1.41 12.71 42.11
N THR A 17 -2.02 11.84 42.93
CA THR A 17 -1.99 10.39 42.70
C THR A 17 -2.78 9.96 41.46
N LEU A 18 -3.87 10.66 41.12
CA LEU A 18 -4.59 10.45 39.86
C LEU A 18 -3.73 10.84 38.64
N MET A 19 -3.03 11.98 38.69
CA MET A 19 -2.16 12.41 37.59
C MET A 19 -1.01 11.42 37.34
N GLU A 20 -0.43 10.84 38.38
CA GLU A 20 0.63 9.83 38.25
C GLU A 20 0.10 8.54 37.62
N LYS A 21 -1.08 8.06 38.05
CA LYS A 21 -1.74 6.91 37.45
C LYS A 21 -2.05 7.16 35.97
N VAL A 22 -2.64 8.31 35.65
CA VAL A 22 -2.94 8.68 34.26
C VAL A 22 -1.67 8.73 33.41
N LYS A 23 -0.60 9.38 33.89
CA LYS A 23 0.69 9.40 33.18
C LYS A 23 1.24 8.00 32.95
N PHE A 24 1.19 7.13 33.95
CA PHE A 24 1.67 5.76 33.84
C PHE A 24 0.86 4.94 32.81
N TYR A 25 -0.47 4.94 32.90
CA TYR A 25 -1.31 4.20 31.96
C TYR A 25 -1.25 4.75 30.53
N THR A 26 -1.21 6.08 30.35
CA THR A 26 -1.03 6.68 29.03
C THR A 26 0.36 6.37 28.47
N SER A 27 1.40 6.39 29.30
CA SER A 27 2.75 6.01 28.87
C SER A 27 2.81 4.56 28.41
N LEU A 28 2.18 3.65 29.16
CA LEU A 28 2.13 2.25 28.79
C LEU A 28 1.40 2.06 27.45
N CYS A 29 0.25 2.73 27.27
CA CYS A 29 -0.55 2.65 26.05
C CYS A 29 0.17 3.22 24.82
N LEU A 30 0.84 4.37 24.94
CA LEU A 30 1.61 4.97 23.85
C LEU A 30 2.85 4.12 23.51
N GLY A 31 3.50 3.53 24.52
CA GLY A 31 4.61 2.60 24.32
C GLY A 31 4.19 1.36 23.54
N THR A 32 3.11 0.69 23.93
CA THR A 32 2.60 -0.49 23.19
C THR A 32 2.11 -0.12 21.79
N THR A 33 1.44 1.03 21.63
CA THR A 33 1.01 1.55 20.32
C THR A 33 2.20 1.81 19.39
N ALA A 34 3.28 2.38 19.90
CA ALA A 34 4.51 2.60 19.13
C ALA A 34 5.10 1.27 18.62
N ILE A 35 5.19 0.26 19.50
CA ILE A 35 5.70 -1.07 19.15
C ILE A 35 4.82 -1.71 18.07
N ILE A 36 3.49 -1.72 18.27
CA ILE A 36 2.54 -2.28 17.30
C ILE A 36 2.63 -1.55 15.96
N SER A 37 2.80 -0.23 15.97
CA SER A 37 2.92 0.59 14.75
C SER A 37 4.16 0.21 13.93
N VAL A 38 5.31 -0.03 14.59
CA VAL A 38 6.53 -0.48 13.91
C VAL A 38 6.34 -1.86 13.31
N PHE A 39 5.82 -2.82 14.09
CA PHE A 39 5.57 -4.16 13.56
C PHE A 39 4.58 -4.15 12.40
N ALA A 40 3.48 -3.40 12.53
CA ALA A 40 2.50 -3.22 11.46
C ALA A 40 3.15 -2.66 10.19
N PHE A 41 4.01 -1.64 10.31
CA PHE A 41 4.74 -1.10 9.17
C PHE A 41 5.66 -2.13 8.50
N LEU A 42 6.42 -2.90 9.28
CA LEU A 42 7.31 -3.94 8.74
C LEU A 42 6.57 -5.01 7.95
N PHE A 43 5.34 -5.37 8.35
CA PHE A 43 4.51 -6.29 7.56
C PHE A 43 3.84 -5.62 6.36
N LEU A 44 3.43 -4.35 6.47
CA LEU A 44 2.82 -3.64 5.35
C LEU A 44 3.79 -3.43 4.17
N VAL A 45 5.10 -3.38 4.43
CA VAL A 45 6.10 -3.21 3.37
C VAL A 45 6.04 -4.32 2.31
N PRO A 46 6.31 -5.60 2.63
CA PRO A 46 6.31 -6.67 1.63
C PRO A 46 4.91 -6.96 1.05
N PHE A 47 3.84 -6.69 1.80
CA PHE A 47 2.48 -7.02 1.36
C PHE A 47 1.79 -5.92 0.56
N VAL A 48 2.10 -4.65 0.79
CA VAL A 48 1.38 -3.51 0.19
C VAL A 48 2.32 -2.54 -0.51
N VAL A 49 3.44 -2.16 0.14
CA VAL A 49 4.34 -1.13 -0.39
C VAL A 49 5.10 -1.65 -1.60
N ASP A 50 5.77 -2.79 -1.47
CA ASP A 50 6.56 -3.40 -2.54
C ASP A 50 5.75 -3.66 -3.83
N PRO A 51 4.56 -4.30 -3.78
CA PRO A 51 3.74 -4.48 -4.98
C PRO A 51 3.25 -3.14 -5.54
N ALA A 52 2.82 -2.20 -4.70
CA ALA A 52 2.33 -0.89 -5.18
C ALA A 52 3.43 -0.08 -5.89
N ILE A 53 4.66 -0.07 -5.35
CA ILE A 53 5.80 0.61 -5.97
C ILE A 53 6.12 -0.02 -7.33
N LYS A 54 6.18 -1.35 -7.42
CA LYS A 54 6.43 -2.06 -8.68
C LYS A 54 5.36 -1.76 -9.73
N ALA A 55 4.10 -1.69 -9.31
CA ALA A 55 2.99 -1.36 -10.20
C ALA A 55 3.07 0.08 -10.75
N ILE A 56 3.55 1.04 -9.94
CA ILE A 56 3.72 2.44 -10.37
C ILE A 56 4.97 2.59 -11.26
N MET A 57 6.08 1.95 -10.91
CA MET A 57 7.33 1.98 -11.70
C MET A 57 7.20 1.32 -13.08
N ALA A 58 6.25 0.41 -13.24
CA ALA A 58 5.94 -0.18 -14.53
C ALA A 58 5.31 0.83 -15.52
N ASP A 59 4.90 2.03 -15.09
CA ASP A 59 4.41 3.12 -15.95
C ASP A 59 3.42 2.64 -17.04
N TYR A 60 2.25 2.16 -16.58
CA TYR A 60 1.17 1.75 -17.47
C TYR A 60 0.46 2.98 -18.03
N ASP A 61 0.15 2.95 -19.33
CA ASP A 61 -0.69 3.98 -19.95
C ASP A 61 -2.08 3.96 -19.31
N PRO A 62 -2.67 5.10 -18.88
CA PRO A 62 -4.00 5.12 -18.30
C PRO A 62 -5.12 4.89 -19.33
N ASN A 63 -4.85 5.01 -20.63
CA ASN A 63 -5.83 4.76 -21.68
C ASN A 63 -5.71 3.31 -22.17
N PRO A 64 -6.81 2.53 -22.18
CA PRO A 64 -6.78 1.16 -22.65
C PRO A 64 -6.54 1.10 -24.16
N VAL A 65 -5.55 0.30 -24.54
CA VAL A 65 -5.23 0.00 -25.93
C VAL A 65 -5.85 -1.32 -26.36
N THR A 66 -5.68 -1.70 -27.62
CA THR A 66 -6.28 -2.94 -28.14
C THR A 66 -5.31 -4.11 -28.11
N CYS A 67 -5.74 -5.22 -27.50
CA CYS A 67 -5.03 -6.49 -27.47
C CYS A 67 -5.84 -7.61 -28.13
N ILE A 68 -5.15 -8.61 -28.67
CA ILE A 68 -5.73 -9.89 -29.06
C ILE A 68 -4.96 -11.04 -28.38
N ALA A 69 -5.66 -12.09 -27.98
CA ALA A 69 -5.03 -13.31 -27.48
C ALA A 69 -4.62 -14.20 -28.65
N VAL A 70 -3.32 -14.44 -28.78
CA VAL A 70 -2.73 -15.25 -29.87
C VAL A 70 -2.66 -16.71 -29.46
N SER A 71 -2.27 -16.98 -28.22
CA SER A 71 -2.10 -18.33 -27.71
C SER A 71 -2.56 -18.45 -26.28
N HIS A 72 -3.14 -19.61 -25.97
CA HIS A 72 -3.50 -19.99 -24.61
C HIS A 72 -3.01 -21.41 -24.36
N THR A 73 -2.19 -21.57 -23.32
CA THR A 73 -1.71 -22.87 -22.85
C THR A 73 -2.12 -23.07 -21.40
N TYR A 74 -2.73 -24.22 -21.11
CA TYR A 74 -2.98 -24.67 -19.74
C TYR A 74 -1.94 -25.70 -19.37
N ALA A 75 -1.20 -25.43 -18.29
CA ALA A 75 -0.17 -26.33 -17.79
C ALA A 75 -0.39 -26.63 -16.31
N GLU A 76 -0.02 -27.85 -15.92
CA GLU A 76 -0.05 -28.31 -14.54
C GLU A 76 1.35 -28.77 -14.11
N GLY A 77 1.64 -28.60 -12.83
CA GLY A 77 2.90 -28.97 -12.18
C GLY A 77 3.89 -27.82 -12.06
N LEU A 78 4.67 -27.86 -10.98
CA LEU A 78 5.62 -26.79 -10.62
C LEU A 78 6.68 -26.51 -11.69
N ARG A 79 7.08 -27.53 -12.46
CA ARG A 79 8.12 -27.42 -13.49
C ARG A 79 7.63 -26.79 -14.80
N ASN A 80 6.35 -26.97 -15.12
CA ASN A 80 5.77 -26.47 -16.36
C ASN A 80 5.21 -25.05 -16.20
N CYS A 81 4.93 -24.63 -14.96
CA CYS A 81 4.43 -23.30 -14.62
C CYS A 81 5.56 -22.33 -14.25
N SER A 82 6.41 -21.95 -15.21
CA SER A 82 7.43 -20.91 -14.98
C SER A 82 6.82 -19.51 -14.80
N TRP A 83 5.68 -19.26 -15.46
CA TRP A 83 4.86 -18.07 -15.29
C TRP A 83 3.37 -18.41 -15.49
N SER A 84 2.50 -17.52 -15.02
CA SER A 84 1.05 -17.61 -15.20
C SER A 84 0.47 -16.22 -15.41
N SER A 85 -0.52 -16.12 -16.30
CA SER A 85 -1.31 -14.90 -16.53
C SER A 85 -2.20 -14.56 -15.34
N CYS A 86 -2.66 -15.57 -14.61
CA CYS A 86 -3.49 -15.42 -13.42
C CYS A 86 -3.09 -16.44 -12.36
N ARG A 87 -3.06 -16.02 -11.10
CA ARG A 87 -2.81 -16.89 -9.94
C ARG A 87 -3.74 -16.56 -8.78
N GLU A 88 -4.39 -17.59 -8.26
CA GLU A 88 -5.18 -17.50 -7.02
C GLU A 88 -4.24 -17.60 -5.82
N GLY A 89 -4.02 -16.45 -5.19
CA GLY A 89 -3.07 -16.26 -4.10
C GLY A 89 -1.68 -15.86 -4.56
N CYS A 90 -1.13 -14.81 -3.95
CA CYS A 90 0.19 -14.29 -4.31
C CYS A 90 1.33 -15.03 -3.61
N THR A 91 1.04 -15.72 -2.49
CA THR A 91 2.02 -16.45 -1.67
C THR A 91 2.09 -17.95 -1.96
N THR A 92 1.09 -18.53 -2.62
CA THR A 92 0.87 -19.97 -2.79
C THR A 92 1.39 -20.48 -4.12
N ALA A 93 2.35 -21.41 -4.16
CA ALA A 93 2.93 -21.87 -5.43
C ALA A 93 1.85 -22.35 -6.43
N ALA A 94 1.94 -21.88 -7.67
CA ALA A 94 0.95 -22.22 -8.69
C ALA A 94 1.20 -23.65 -9.21
N LEU A 95 0.30 -24.58 -8.90
CA LEU A 95 0.30 -25.94 -9.46
C LEU A 95 -0.45 -26.02 -10.79
N ARG A 96 -1.31 -25.05 -11.07
CA ARG A 96 -2.10 -24.91 -12.29
C ARG A 96 -1.91 -23.49 -12.80
N CYS A 97 -1.52 -23.34 -14.06
CA CYS A 97 -1.28 -22.04 -14.66
C CYS A 97 -1.93 -21.93 -16.04
N HIS A 98 -2.48 -20.75 -16.29
CA HIS A 98 -2.95 -20.36 -17.62
C HIS A 98 -1.93 -19.38 -18.18
N GLN A 99 -1.38 -19.69 -19.33
CA GLN A 99 -0.40 -18.87 -20.04
C GLN A 99 -1.08 -18.30 -21.27
N ILE A 100 -1.40 -17.02 -21.23
CA ILE A 100 -2.05 -16.28 -22.32
C ILE A 100 -1.02 -15.31 -22.89
N LEU A 101 -0.74 -15.47 -24.19
CA LEU A 101 0.11 -14.58 -24.96
C LEU A 101 -0.76 -13.67 -25.82
N VAL A 102 -0.43 -12.38 -25.83
CA VAL A 102 -1.19 -11.36 -26.54
C VAL A 102 -0.31 -10.52 -27.45
N ASN A 103 -0.89 -10.10 -28.56
CA ASN A 103 -0.35 -9.04 -29.39
C ASN A 103 -1.15 -7.77 -29.11
N TYR A 104 -0.46 -6.66 -28.93
CA TYR A 104 -1.10 -5.39 -28.69
C TYR A 104 -0.67 -4.35 -29.71
N THR A 105 -1.57 -3.40 -29.94
CA THR A 105 -1.29 -2.18 -30.66
C THR A 105 -1.59 -0.99 -29.76
N ARG A 106 -0.89 0.13 -29.95
CA ARG A 106 -1.10 1.38 -29.20
C ARG A 106 -2.38 2.12 -29.61
N VAL A 107 -3.16 1.58 -30.54
CA VAL A 107 -4.47 2.12 -30.93
C VAL A 107 -5.46 1.96 -29.75
N PRO A 108 -6.12 3.05 -29.31
CA PRO A 108 -7.13 2.99 -28.26
C PRO A 108 -8.27 2.04 -28.61
N PHE A 109 -8.75 1.27 -27.64
CA PHE A 109 -9.84 0.29 -27.87
C PHE A 109 -11.15 0.94 -28.34
N SER A 110 -11.40 2.20 -27.95
CA SER A 110 -12.57 2.98 -28.40
C SER A 110 -12.62 3.18 -29.92
N GLU A 111 -11.47 3.18 -30.59
CA GLU A 111 -11.37 3.38 -32.05
C GLU A 111 -11.34 2.06 -32.80
N TRP A 112 -11.33 0.92 -32.10
CA TRP A 112 -11.19 -0.39 -32.71
C TRP A 112 -12.37 -0.77 -33.60
N GLY A 113 -13.59 -0.31 -33.30
CA GLY A 113 -14.80 -0.64 -34.06
C GLY A 113 -14.72 -0.34 -35.57
N ASN A 114 -13.78 0.53 -35.98
CA ASN A 114 -13.55 0.90 -37.38
C ASN A 114 -12.45 0.06 -38.07
N ARG A 115 -11.78 -0.85 -37.36
CA ARG A 115 -10.64 -1.65 -37.84
C ARG A 115 -10.95 -3.15 -37.77
N SER A 116 -10.35 -3.92 -38.68
CA SER A 116 -10.39 -5.38 -38.67
C SER A 116 -9.06 -5.96 -38.18
N THR A 117 -9.10 -7.11 -37.50
CA THR A 117 -7.92 -7.82 -36.98
C THR A 117 -6.88 -8.17 -38.05
N GLU A 118 -7.31 -8.30 -39.32
CA GLU A 118 -6.46 -8.71 -40.45
C GLU A 118 -5.55 -7.59 -40.99
N ASN A 119 -5.93 -6.32 -40.81
CA ASN A 119 -5.23 -5.17 -41.40
C ASN A 119 -4.44 -4.34 -40.37
N VAL A 120 -4.20 -4.90 -39.18
CA VAL A 120 -3.56 -4.19 -38.08
C VAL A 120 -2.10 -4.61 -37.95
N ALA A 121 -1.20 -3.62 -38.03
CA ALA A 121 0.18 -3.79 -37.65
C ALA A 121 0.29 -3.82 -36.12
N TRP A 122 0.71 -4.95 -35.57
CA TRP A 122 0.94 -5.12 -34.14
C TRP A 122 2.24 -4.42 -33.73
N ASP A 123 2.19 -3.60 -32.69
CA ASP A 123 3.37 -2.89 -32.19
C ASP A 123 4.32 -3.85 -31.48
N VAL A 124 3.76 -4.75 -30.66
CA VAL A 124 4.52 -5.80 -29.97
C VAL A 124 3.69 -7.07 -29.94
N GLY A 125 4.34 -8.20 -30.25
CA GLY A 125 3.73 -9.53 -30.26
C GLY A 125 4.25 -10.45 -29.15
N ASP A 126 3.51 -11.54 -28.93
CA ASP A 126 3.83 -12.63 -28.00
C ASP A 126 4.16 -12.15 -26.57
N THR A 127 3.42 -11.14 -26.12
CA THR A 127 3.62 -10.55 -24.79
C THR A 127 2.81 -11.27 -23.73
N LYS A 128 3.33 -11.27 -22.50
CA LYS A 128 2.67 -11.96 -21.38
C LYS A 128 1.51 -11.10 -20.89
N PHE A 129 0.31 -11.67 -20.97
CA PHE A 129 -0.89 -11.03 -20.46
C PHE A 129 -1.12 -11.41 -19.01
N TYR A 130 -1.35 -10.43 -18.15
CA TYR A 130 -1.58 -10.63 -16.72
C TYR A 130 -2.92 -10.05 -16.28
N VAL A 131 -3.52 -10.70 -15.28
CA VAL A 131 -4.79 -10.23 -14.68
C VAL A 131 -4.64 -8.88 -13.97
N ASN A 132 -3.46 -8.53 -13.47
CA ASN A 132 -3.12 -7.24 -12.85
C ASN A 132 -1.59 -7.06 -12.86
N SER A 133 -1.08 -5.97 -12.28
CA SER A 133 0.35 -5.70 -12.15
C SER A 133 1.13 -6.83 -11.45
N GLU A 134 0.50 -7.52 -10.48
CA GLU A 134 1.12 -8.60 -9.71
C GLU A 134 0.99 -9.98 -10.36
N GLY A 135 0.09 -10.14 -11.33
CA GLY A 135 -0.29 -11.43 -11.92
C GLY A 135 -1.06 -12.37 -10.97
N CYS A 136 -1.51 -11.89 -9.82
CA CYS A 136 -2.16 -12.70 -8.78
C CYS A 136 -3.22 -11.93 -8.00
N GLY A 137 -4.10 -12.67 -7.33
CA GLY A 137 -4.98 -12.12 -6.31
C GLY A 137 -5.89 -13.18 -5.68
N TYR A 138 -6.80 -12.75 -4.83
CA TYR A 138 -7.64 -13.64 -4.03
C TYR A 138 -9.12 -13.53 -4.45
N PRO A 139 -9.87 -14.65 -4.49
CA PRO A 139 -11.33 -14.61 -4.68
C PRO A 139 -12.02 -13.76 -3.60
N PRO A 140 -13.07 -12.99 -3.93
CA PRO A 140 -13.80 -12.94 -5.21
C PRO A 140 -13.20 -11.96 -6.25
N ARG A 141 -12.12 -11.25 -5.93
CA ARG A 141 -11.54 -10.23 -6.85
C ARG A 141 -10.83 -10.83 -8.05
N VAL A 142 -10.32 -12.06 -7.90
CA VAL A 142 -9.61 -12.79 -8.94
C VAL A 142 -10.14 -14.21 -8.98
N ASN A 143 -10.59 -14.63 -10.16
CA ASN A 143 -10.96 -16.01 -10.46
C ASN A 143 -10.26 -16.41 -11.75
N CYS A 144 -9.29 -17.31 -11.66
CA CYS A 144 -8.46 -17.63 -12.81
C CYS A 144 -9.17 -18.50 -13.85
N SER A 145 -10.15 -19.29 -13.42
CA SER A 145 -10.96 -20.11 -14.33
C SER A 145 -11.84 -19.23 -15.22
N GLU A 146 -12.41 -18.18 -14.64
CA GLU A 146 -13.24 -17.21 -15.36
C GLU A 146 -12.40 -16.33 -16.27
N PHE A 147 -11.29 -15.80 -15.76
CA PHE A 147 -10.33 -15.02 -16.54
C PHE A 147 -9.81 -15.79 -17.78
N ALA A 148 -9.43 -17.06 -17.59
CA ALA A 148 -8.99 -17.89 -18.70
C ALA A 148 -10.10 -18.18 -19.72
N LYS A 149 -11.36 -18.27 -19.28
CA LYS A 149 -12.52 -18.46 -20.17
C LYS A 149 -12.84 -17.19 -20.96
N GLU A 150 -12.65 -16.03 -20.36
CA GLU A 150 -12.92 -14.73 -20.99
C GLU A 150 -11.88 -14.39 -22.06
N TYR A 151 -10.60 -14.49 -21.73
CA TYR A 151 -9.51 -14.08 -22.63
C TYR A 151 -8.84 -15.24 -23.38
N GLY A 152 -9.02 -16.48 -22.93
CA GLY A 152 -8.47 -17.69 -23.53
C GLY A 152 -9.51 -18.60 -24.18
N TYR A 153 -9.13 -19.86 -24.41
CA TYR A 153 -9.94 -20.92 -25.03
C TYR A 153 -10.64 -20.50 -26.34
N LYS A 154 -11.93 -20.15 -26.28
CA LYS A 154 -12.80 -19.86 -27.43
C LYS A 154 -12.78 -18.38 -27.84
N ASN A 155 -12.13 -17.53 -27.05
CA ASN A 155 -12.04 -16.08 -27.29
C ASN A 155 -10.67 -15.65 -27.82
N LEU A 156 -9.85 -16.62 -28.28
CA LEU A 156 -8.63 -16.32 -29.02
C LEU A 156 -8.95 -15.47 -30.26
N MET A 157 -8.01 -14.60 -30.64
CA MET A 157 -8.10 -13.64 -31.74
C MET A 157 -9.23 -12.60 -31.62
N LYS A 158 -9.94 -12.53 -30.49
CA LYS A 158 -10.91 -11.46 -30.23
C LYS A 158 -10.21 -10.24 -29.64
N PRO A 159 -10.51 -9.03 -30.12
CA PRO A 159 -9.96 -7.79 -29.61
C PRO A 159 -10.60 -7.43 -28.26
N PHE A 160 -9.78 -7.01 -27.30
CA PHE A 160 -10.22 -6.56 -25.97
C PHE A 160 -9.35 -5.41 -25.45
N PRO A 161 -9.86 -4.58 -24.51
CA PRO A 161 -9.10 -3.49 -23.92
C PRO A 161 -8.02 -4.02 -22.97
N CYS A 162 -6.83 -3.45 -23.05
CA CYS A 162 -5.70 -3.83 -22.20
C CYS A 162 -4.80 -2.62 -21.92
N TYR A 163 -3.97 -2.72 -20.88
CA TYR A 163 -3.02 -1.67 -20.51
C TYR A 163 -1.59 -2.19 -20.69
N TYR A 164 -0.81 -1.52 -21.52
CA TYR A 164 0.59 -1.86 -21.76
C TYR A 164 1.50 -1.05 -20.84
N SER A 165 2.63 -1.64 -20.45
CA SER A 165 3.67 -0.95 -19.69
C SER A 165 4.62 -0.24 -20.65
N ARG A 166 4.92 1.03 -20.38
CA ARG A 166 5.92 1.80 -21.15
C ARG A 166 7.35 1.39 -20.80
N THR A 167 7.57 0.93 -19.56
CA THR A 167 8.86 0.45 -19.06
C THR A 167 9.15 -0.99 -19.52
N TYR A 168 8.14 -1.86 -19.53
CA TYR A 168 8.26 -3.29 -19.83
C TYR A 168 7.34 -3.68 -21.00
N PRO A 169 7.80 -3.56 -22.26
CA PRO A 169 6.94 -3.80 -23.43
C PRO A 169 6.42 -5.23 -23.53
N GLU A 170 7.07 -6.21 -22.87
CA GLU A 170 6.67 -7.61 -22.82
C GLU A 170 5.56 -7.92 -21.79
N LYS A 171 5.07 -6.91 -21.06
CA LYS A 171 4.09 -7.06 -19.99
C LYS A 171 2.84 -6.22 -20.25
N VAL A 172 1.70 -6.90 -20.31
CA VAL A 172 0.38 -6.28 -20.50
C VAL A 172 -0.56 -6.72 -19.39
N VAL A 173 -1.42 -5.81 -18.92
CA VAL A 173 -2.38 -6.09 -17.86
C VAL A 173 -3.82 -5.83 -18.29
N GLU A 174 -4.75 -6.62 -17.76
CA GLU A 174 -6.19 -6.46 -18.00
C GLU A 174 -6.74 -5.18 -17.36
N ARG A 175 -6.41 -4.97 -16.09
CA ARG A 175 -6.90 -3.83 -15.30
C ARG A 175 -5.75 -3.12 -14.61
N TYR A 176 -5.80 -1.80 -14.66
CA TYR A 176 -4.85 -0.91 -14.03
C TYR A 176 -5.57 0.27 -13.36
N SER A 177 -5.28 0.50 -12.07
CA SER A 177 -5.81 1.66 -11.33
C SER A 177 -4.68 2.35 -10.56
N TRP A 178 -4.13 3.42 -11.13
CA TRP A 178 -3.06 4.19 -10.48
C TRP A 178 -3.52 4.84 -9.16
N LYS A 179 -4.75 5.38 -9.14
CA LYS A 179 -5.29 6.11 -7.99
C LYS A 179 -5.46 5.21 -6.76
N GLU A 180 -5.94 3.98 -6.96
CA GLU A 180 -6.10 3.02 -5.87
C GLU A 180 -4.76 2.57 -5.32
N ASN A 181 -3.83 2.18 -6.21
CA ASN A 181 -2.48 1.76 -5.82
C ASN A 181 -1.75 2.87 -5.04
N LEU A 182 -1.84 4.12 -5.51
CA LEU A 182 -1.26 5.27 -4.81
C LEU A 182 -1.92 5.51 -3.45
N LYS A 183 -3.25 5.44 -3.37
CA LYS A 183 -3.98 5.63 -2.10
C LYS A 183 -3.58 4.58 -1.06
N HIS A 184 -3.51 3.32 -1.45
CA HIS A 184 -3.08 2.24 -0.56
C HIS A 184 -1.64 2.43 -0.10
N LEU A 185 -0.73 2.78 -1.02
CA LEU A 185 0.67 3.08 -0.70
C LEU A 185 0.80 4.23 0.33
N ILE A 186 0.14 5.35 0.07
CA ILE A 186 0.19 6.55 0.94
C ILE A 186 -0.39 6.22 2.32
N LEU A 187 -1.54 5.56 2.38
CA LEU A 187 -2.20 5.23 3.66
C LEU A 187 -1.30 4.29 4.50
N SER A 188 -0.74 3.25 3.87
CA SER A 188 0.12 2.28 4.54
C SER A 188 1.44 2.87 5.04
N PHE A 189 1.94 3.93 4.39
CA PHE A 189 3.13 4.63 4.86
C PHE A 189 2.79 5.68 5.94
N ILE A 190 1.82 6.56 5.70
CA ILE A 190 1.55 7.69 6.59
C ILE A 190 1.00 7.23 7.95
N VAL A 191 0.02 6.32 7.97
CA VAL A 191 -0.70 5.98 9.20
C VAL A 191 0.22 5.41 10.29
N PRO A 192 1.06 4.38 10.03
CA PRO A 192 1.95 3.84 11.05
C PRO A 192 3.04 4.83 11.47
N ASN A 193 3.58 5.63 10.52
CA ASN A 193 4.64 6.59 10.81
C ASN A 193 4.15 7.76 11.68
N ILE A 194 2.95 8.27 11.43
CA ILE A 194 2.36 9.33 12.25
C ILE A 194 2.02 8.82 13.66
N LEU A 195 1.40 7.63 13.77
CA LEU A 195 1.10 7.03 15.09
C LEU A 195 2.37 6.79 15.91
N PHE A 196 3.43 6.30 15.26
CA PHE A 196 4.73 6.11 15.89
C PHE A 196 5.36 7.44 16.33
N GLY A 197 5.40 8.42 15.44
CA GLY A 197 5.99 9.74 15.72
C GLY A 197 5.28 10.48 16.85
N VAL A 198 3.94 10.47 16.86
CA VAL A 198 3.15 11.08 17.95
C VAL A 198 3.39 10.37 19.27
N SER A 199 3.40 9.03 19.26
CA SER A 199 3.62 8.23 20.48
C SER A 199 4.99 8.51 21.11
N ILE A 200 6.06 8.51 20.29
CA ILE A 200 7.42 8.82 20.77
C ILE A 200 7.57 10.30 21.14
N GLY A 201 6.90 11.20 20.43
CA GLY A 201 6.93 12.64 20.72
C GLY A 201 6.40 12.95 22.12
N VAL A 202 5.23 12.40 22.47
CA VAL A 202 4.65 12.52 23.82
C VAL A 202 5.53 11.82 24.85
N LEU A 203 6.03 10.63 24.50
CA LEU A 203 7.13 9.87 25.12
C LEU A 203 8.22 10.77 25.68
N SER A 204 8.89 11.37 24.72
CA SER A 204 10.08 12.18 24.89
C SER A 204 9.74 13.45 25.66
N TYR A 205 8.58 14.06 25.41
CA TYR A 205 8.16 15.27 26.13
C TYR A 205 7.96 15.02 27.63
N TRP A 206 7.35 13.91 28.03
CA TRP A 206 7.08 13.62 29.45
C TRP A 206 8.29 13.11 30.22
N TYR A 207 9.13 12.28 29.59
CA TYR A 207 10.22 11.58 30.28
C TYR A 207 11.61 12.16 30.01
N CYS A 208 11.77 13.17 29.14
CA CYS A 208 13.06 13.82 28.92
C CYS A 208 13.32 14.94 29.95
N PRO A 209 14.24 14.73 30.92
CA PRO A 209 14.59 15.76 31.90
C PRO A 209 15.31 16.96 31.26
N SER A 210 15.95 16.77 30.10
CA SER A 210 16.72 17.78 29.39
C SER A 210 15.84 18.80 28.66
N CYS A 211 14.70 18.41 28.07
CA CYS A 211 13.76 19.35 27.46
C CYS A 211 13.11 20.27 28.51
N ASN A 212 12.79 19.73 29.68
CA ASN A 212 12.22 20.52 30.76
C ASN A 212 13.25 21.53 31.33
N ARG A 213 14.52 21.14 31.46
CA ARG A 213 15.60 22.04 31.91
C ARG A 213 15.98 23.09 30.86
N VAL A 214 16.00 22.77 29.57
CA VAL A 214 16.38 23.72 28.49
C VAL A 214 15.28 24.76 28.26
N CYS A 215 14.00 24.38 28.30
CA CYS A 215 12.90 25.36 28.27
C CYS A 215 12.88 26.23 29.53
N ASN A 216 13.08 25.67 30.72
CA ASN A 216 13.09 26.45 31.96
C ASN A 216 14.33 27.37 32.09
N LYS A 217 15.45 27.02 31.45
CA LYS A 217 16.63 27.90 31.34
C LYS A 217 16.34 29.16 30.53
N ARG A 218 15.58 29.03 29.43
CA ARG A 218 15.22 30.17 28.57
C ARG A 218 14.34 31.18 29.32
N THR A 219 13.38 30.70 30.11
CA THR A 219 12.50 31.55 30.92
C THR A 219 13.19 32.25 32.09
N TYR A 220 14.31 31.70 32.60
CA TYR A 220 15.09 32.34 33.68
C TYR A 220 16.00 33.46 33.15
N VAL A 221 16.52 33.33 31.94
CA VAL A 221 17.38 34.34 31.30
C VAL A 221 16.56 35.58 30.91
N ASP A 222 15.31 35.43 30.46
CA ASP A 222 14.42 36.56 30.18
C ASP A 222 13.95 37.32 31.45
N LYS A 223 14.13 36.75 32.64
CA LYS A 223 13.68 37.36 33.92
C LYS A 223 14.75 38.19 34.64
N TYR A 224 15.98 38.19 34.15
CA TYR A 224 17.05 39.04 34.65
C TYR A 224 17.68 39.77 33.46
N PRO A 225 17.19 40.95 33.07
CA PRO A 225 17.99 41.83 32.25
C PRO A 225 19.30 42.08 33.01
N THR A 226 20.43 41.78 32.37
CA THR A 226 21.74 42.21 32.81
C THR A 226 21.65 43.71 33.07
N LYS A 227 21.92 44.12 34.32
CA LYS A 227 22.23 45.52 34.62
C LYS A 227 23.57 45.82 33.95
N GLU A 228 23.52 46.21 32.69
CA GLU A 228 24.59 46.98 32.07
C GLU A 228 24.34 48.45 32.45
N GLU A 229 25.34 48.99 33.16
CA GLU A 229 25.63 50.40 33.50
C GLU A 229 24.77 51.09 34.58
#